data_AF-A0A1X1RXF1-F1
#
_entry.id   AF-A0A1X1RXF1-F1
#
_cell.length_a   1.000
_cell.length_b   1.000
_cell.length_c   1.000
_cell.angle_alpha   90.00
_cell.angle_beta   90.00
_cell.angle_gamma   90.00
#
_symmetry.space_group_name_H-M   'P 1'
#
loop_
_entity.id
_entity.type
_entity.pdbx_description
1 polymer ?
#
loop_
_entity_poly.entity_id
_entity_poly.type
_entity_poly.pdbx_seq_one_letter_code
_entity_poly.pdbx_strand_id
1 'polypeptide(L)'
;MTTSTVAFAAAPASSSRSRDLNYRLDVVAVDVADVVLSAGGWLFDRAMAGWEVSVLLPEPSDALPLRILGVRTLQWQADLDGSAGLAVGAEAFAAHAGIRDMVLKALDHSLTEVTLWGDEWPLGVDRATTAVHHRLSAAARVFKRHALAAAGISAVVDPIETLRSDRHA
;
A
#
# COMPACT_ATOMS: atom_id res chain seq x y z
N MET A 1 -5.64 -22.66 63.12
CA MET A 1 -5.98 -21.38 62.50
C MET A 1 -5.31 -21.33 61.14
N THR A 2 -6.02 -21.76 60.11
CA THR A 2 -5.58 -21.83 58.72
C THR A 2 -6.45 -20.86 57.93
N THR A 3 -5.88 -19.80 57.39
CA THR A 3 -6.60 -18.82 56.59
C THR A 3 -6.17 -18.99 55.14
N SER A 4 -6.98 -19.73 54.37
CA SER A 4 -6.81 -19.88 52.92
C SER A 4 -7.14 -18.56 52.23
N THR A 5 -6.16 -17.98 51.53
CA THR A 5 -6.35 -16.83 50.65
C THR A 5 -6.76 -17.35 49.27
N VAL A 6 -7.97 -17.00 48.82
CA VAL A 6 -8.44 -17.29 47.46
C VAL A 6 -7.99 -16.13 46.58
N ALA A 7 -7.02 -16.37 45.70
CA ALA A 7 -6.66 -15.42 44.66
C ALA A 7 -7.75 -15.44 43.57
N PHE A 8 -8.45 -14.32 43.40
CA PHE A 8 -9.35 -14.10 42.27
C PHE A 8 -8.49 -13.96 41.01
N ALA A 9 -8.49 -14.99 40.17
CA ALA A 9 -7.90 -14.91 38.84
C ALA A 9 -8.68 -13.87 38.03
N ALA A 10 -8.01 -12.78 37.65
CA ALA A 10 -8.54 -11.83 36.69
C ALA A 10 -8.77 -12.57 35.36
N ALA A 11 -10.02 -12.62 34.92
CA ALA A 11 -10.37 -13.09 33.58
C ALA A 11 -9.60 -12.25 32.54
N PRO A 12 -9.12 -12.86 31.44
CA PRO A 12 -8.52 -12.07 30.38
C PRO A 12 -9.54 -11.05 29.91
N ALA A 13 -9.13 -9.78 29.88
CA ALA A 13 -9.91 -8.73 29.26
C ALA A 13 -10.21 -9.17 27.84
N SER A 14 -11.47 -9.51 27.59
CA SER A 14 -11.98 -9.70 26.24
C SER A 14 -11.82 -8.36 25.54
N SER A 15 -10.83 -8.27 24.65
CA SER A 15 -10.61 -7.12 23.77
C SER A 15 -11.71 -7.09 22.71
N SER A 16 -12.94 -6.81 23.14
CA SER A 16 -14.04 -6.40 22.28
C SER A 16 -14.11 -4.88 22.27
N ARG A 17 -13.17 -4.25 21.56
CA ARG A 17 -13.35 -2.88 21.05
C ARG A 17 -12.87 -2.84 19.62
N SER A 18 -13.88 -2.80 18.75
CA SER A 18 -13.82 -2.50 17.32
C SER A 18 -13.16 -3.56 16.45
N ARG A 19 -13.90 -4.04 15.44
CA ARG A 19 -13.26 -4.21 14.13
C ARG A 19 -12.83 -2.79 13.72
N ASP A 20 -11.68 -2.36 14.22
CA ASP A 20 -10.98 -1.21 13.66
C ASP A 20 -10.71 -1.63 12.22
N LEU A 21 -11.59 -1.20 11.32
CA LEU A 21 -11.39 -1.27 9.88
C LEU A 21 -10.23 -0.32 9.56
N ASN A 22 -9.04 -0.58 10.09
CA ASN A 22 -7.83 0.06 9.65
C ASN A 22 -7.71 -0.32 8.19
N TYR A 23 -8.09 0.60 7.32
CA TYR A 23 -7.96 0.46 5.89
C TYR A 23 -6.46 0.44 5.58
N ARG A 24 -5.87 -0.75 5.69
CA ARG A 24 -4.46 -1.01 5.43
C ARG A 24 -4.27 -1.18 3.92
N LEU A 25 -3.28 -0.47 3.39
CA LEU A 25 -2.84 -0.58 2.02
C LEU A 25 -1.39 -1.03 2.01
N ASP A 26 -1.16 -2.24 1.50
CA ASP A 26 0.19 -2.75 1.28
C ASP A 26 0.59 -2.44 -0.16
N VAL A 27 1.75 -1.80 -0.33
CA VAL A 27 2.26 -1.32 -1.61
C VAL A 27 3.56 -2.04 -1.92
N VAL A 28 3.65 -2.76 -3.04
CA VAL A 28 4.79 -3.59 -3.37
C VAL A 28 5.53 -3.01 -4.56
N ALA A 29 6.81 -2.71 -4.36
CA ALA A 29 7.65 -2.09 -5.38
C ALA A 29 9.09 -2.56 -5.26
N VAL A 30 9.87 -2.37 -6.32
CA VAL A 30 11.32 -2.64 -6.33
C VAL A 30 12.13 -1.35 -6.16
N ASP A 31 11.52 -0.18 -6.40
CA ASP A 31 12.18 1.12 -6.34
C ASP A 31 11.25 2.19 -5.76
N VAL A 32 11.81 3.02 -4.87
CA VAL A 32 11.13 4.17 -4.26
C VAL A 32 10.85 5.26 -5.30
N ALA A 33 11.79 5.46 -6.22
CA ALA A 33 11.67 6.50 -7.24
C ALA A 33 10.47 6.23 -8.17
N ASP A 34 10.30 4.99 -8.64
CA ASP A 34 9.10 4.57 -9.39
C ASP A 34 7.81 4.81 -8.59
N VAL A 35 7.74 4.37 -7.33
CA VAL A 35 6.53 4.56 -6.49
C VAL A 35 6.13 6.03 -6.40
N VAL A 36 7.10 6.90 -6.12
CA VAL A 36 6.85 8.34 -5.96
C VAL A 36 6.44 8.96 -7.30
N LEU A 37 7.08 8.56 -8.40
CA LEU A 37 6.78 9.06 -9.74
C LEU A 37 5.39 8.66 -10.21
N SER A 38 5.03 7.38 -10.04
CA SER A 38 3.84 6.77 -10.61
C SER A 38 2.59 6.97 -9.75
N ALA A 39 2.71 6.81 -8.42
CA ALA A 39 1.56 6.73 -7.51
C ALA A 39 1.70 7.62 -6.25
N GLY A 40 2.72 8.48 -6.17
CA GLY A 40 3.03 9.22 -4.95
C GLY A 40 1.89 10.13 -4.45
N GLY A 41 1.11 10.71 -5.36
CA GLY A 41 -0.01 11.57 -5.02
C GLY A 41 -1.21 10.78 -4.49
N TRP A 42 -1.53 9.66 -5.14
CA TRP A 42 -2.56 8.72 -4.69
C TRP A 42 -2.23 8.12 -3.32
N LEU A 43 -0.98 7.73 -3.07
CA LEU A 43 -0.54 7.24 -1.77
C LEU A 43 -0.69 8.31 -0.68
N PHE A 44 -0.31 9.56 -0.98
CA PHE A 44 -0.51 10.66 -0.04
C PHE A 44 -1.98 10.87 0.29
N ASP A 45 -2.86 10.87 -0.73
CA ASP A 45 -4.29 11.05 -0.50
C ASP A 45 -4.89 9.91 0.32
N ARG A 46 -4.44 8.66 0.12
CA ARG A 46 -4.83 7.51 0.97
C ARG A 46 -4.34 7.69 2.42
N ALA A 47 -3.07 8.04 2.61
CA ALA A 47 -2.52 8.29 3.95
C ALA A 47 -3.27 9.44 4.66
N MET A 48 -3.56 10.53 3.94
CA MET A 48 -4.36 11.65 4.45
C MET A 48 -5.81 11.30 4.75
N ALA A 49 -6.37 10.31 4.06
CA ALA A 49 -7.69 9.74 4.37
C ALA A 49 -7.67 8.81 5.60
N GLY A 50 -6.53 8.67 6.29
CA GLY A 50 -6.37 7.85 7.48
C GLY A 50 -6.03 6.39 7.21
N TRP A 51 -5.66 6.04 5.98
CA TRP A 51 -5.24 4.67 5.65
C TRP A 51 -3.85 4.40 6.21
N GLU A 52 -3.63 3.17 6.68
CA GLU A 52 -2.30 2.69 7.03
C GLU A 52 -1.59 2.20 5.78
N VAL A 53 -0.76 3.06 5.19
CA VAL A 53 -0.04 2.77 3.94
C VAL A 53 1.38 2.28 4.25
N SER A 54 1.72 1.09 3.79
CA SER A 54 3.05 0.49 3.94
C SER A 54 3.62 0.10 2.59
N VAL A 55 4.75 0.69 2.21
CA VAL A 55 5.54 0.29 1.04
C VAL A 55 6.52 -0.79 1.44
N LEU A 56 6.48 -1.88 0.70
CA LEU A 56 7.21 -3.12 0.91
C LEU A 56 8.25 -3.23 -0.20
N LEU A 57 9.51 -3.10 0.19
CA LEU A 57 10.65 -3.14 -0.74
C LEU A 57 11.47 -4.42 -0.52
N PRO A 58 12.02 -5.03 -1.58
CA PRO A 58 12.90 -6.20 -1.43
C PRO A 58 14.21 -5.85 -0.71
N GLU A 59 14.71 -4.63 -0.89
CA GLU A 59 15.94 -4.13 -0.28
C GLU A 59 15.70 -2.81 0.48
N PRO A 60 16.46 -2.51 1.54
CA PRO A 60 16.40 -1.22 2.20
C PRO A 60 16.76 -0.08 1.22
N SER A 61 15.94 0.96 1.19
CA SER A 61 16.17 2.16 0.39
C SER A 61 15.98 3.42 1.25
N ASP A 62 16.37 4.59 0.73
CA ASP A 62 16.10 5.85 1.40
C ASP A 62 14.59 6.06 1.55
N ALA A 63 14.13 6.02 2.79
CA ALA A 63 12.73 6.17 3.13
C ALA A 63 12.26 7.63 3.14
N LEU A 64 13.16 8.62 3.00
CA LEU A 64 12.78 10.04 3.08
C LEU A 64 11.67 10.43 2.08
N PRO A 65 11.72 10.06 0.79
CA PRO A 65 10.65 10.39 -0.15
C PRO A 65 9.29 9.84 0.29
N LEU A 66 9.24 8.60 0.78
CA LEU A 66 8.01 7.97 1.24
C LEU A 66 7.52 8.54 2.58
N ARG A 67 8.43 8.91 3.48
CA ARG A 67 8.11 9.60 4.73
C ARG A 67 7.48 10.97 4.48
N ILE A 68 7.94 11.71 3.46
CA ILE A 68 7.31 12.97 3.04
C ILE A 68 5.84 12.73 2.64
N LEU A 69 5.53 11.59 2.03
CA LEU A 69 4.17 11.22 1.65
C LEU A 69 3.32 10.69 2.82
N GLY A 70 3.87 10.60 4.03
CA GLY A 70 3.19 10.01 5.19
C GLY A 70 3.12 8.48 5.14
N VAL A 71 3.95 7.85 4.31
CA VAL A 71 3.94 6.40 4.05
C VAL A 71 5.05 5.71 4.84
N ARG A 72 4.78 4.52 5.36
CA ARG A 72 5.77 3.68 6.06
C ARG A 72 6.51 2.81 5.06
N THR A 73 7.75 2.48 5.38
CA THR A 73 8.55 1.51 4.63
C THR A 73 8.79 0.28 5.48
N LEU A 74 8.48 -0.90 4.95
CA LEU A 74 8.82 -2.19 5.55
C LEU A 74 9.59 -3.01 4.52
N GLN A 75 10.29 -4.03 5.00
CA GLN A 75 10.89 -5.02 4.11
C GLN A 75 9.80 -5.96 3.59
N TRP A 76 9.94 -6.41 2.34
CA TRP A 76 9.04 -7.37 1.72
C TRP A 76 9.17 -8.77 2.33
N GLN A 77 8.03 -9.33 2.74
CA GLN A 77 7.90 -10.73 3.14
C GLN A 77 6.77 -11.39 2.33
N ALA A 78 6.91 -12.69 2.06
CA ALA A 78 5.99 -13.43 1.18
C ALA A 78 4.57 -13.62 1.72
N ASP A 79 4.32 -13.26 2.99
CA ASP A 79 3.05 -13.49 3.68
C ASP A 79 2.40 -12.15 4.05
N LEU A 80 1.56 -11.66 3.13
CA LEU A 80 0.79 -10.43 3.33
C LEU A 80 -0.70 -10.79 3.36
N ASP A 81 -1.23 -10.90 4.57
CA ASP A 81 -2.63 -11.19 4.79
C ASP A 81 -3.34 -10.02 5.49
N GLY A 82 -4.61 -9.84 5.15
CA GLY A 82 -5.54 -8.98 5.88
C GLY A 82 -5.47 -7.48 5.56
N SER A 83 -4.85 -7.06 4.46
CA SER A 83 -4.97 -5.69 3.97
C SER A 83 -6.28 -5.48 3.20
N ALA A 84 -6.82 -4.27 3.31
CA ALA A 84 -8.01 -3.87 2.56
C ALA A 84 -7.68 -3.57 1.08
N GLY A 85 -6.43 -3.21 0.80
CA GLY A 85 -5.93 -3.03 -0.56
C GLY A 85 -4.48 -3.48 -0.73
N LEU A 86 -4.18 -3.89 -1.95
CA LEU A 86 -2.86 -4.28 -2.43
C LEU A 86 -2.53 -3.42 -3.64
N ALA A 87 -1.44 -2.65 -3.58
CA ALA A 87 -0.95 -1.90 -4.72
C ALA A 87 0.38 -2.47 -5.22
N VAL A 88 0.57 -2.70 -6.53
CA VAL A 88 1.79 -3.32 -7.05
C VAL A 88 2.31 -2.63 -8.32
N GLY A 89 3.61 -2.37 -8.36
CA GLY A 89 4.30 -1.89 -9.55
C GLY A 89 4.62 -3.01 -10.53
N ALA A 90 4.51 -2.74 -11.83
CA ALA A 90 4.75 -3.72 -12.89
C ALA A 90 6.13 -4.39 -12.79
N GLU A 91 7.17 -3.61 -12.46
CA GLU A 91 8.53 -4.14 -12.30
C GLU A 91 8.63 -5.14 -11.15
N ALA A 92 7.97 -4.88 -10.02
CA ALA A 92 7.94 -5.79 -8.88
C ALA A 92 7.21 -7.10 -9.21
N PHE A 93 6.09 -7.00 -9.94
CA PHE A 93 5.35 -8.16 -10.42
C PHE A 93 6.16 -9.00 -11.43
N ALA A 94 6.94 -8.35 -12.29
CA ALA A 94 7.80 -9.02 -13.26
C ALA A 94 8.99 -9.72 -12.58
N ALA A 95 9.62 -9.05 -11.62
CA ALA A 95 10.87 -9.48 -10.98
C ALA A 95 10.71 -10.66 -10.00
N HIS A 96 9.57 -10.78 -9.30
CA HIS A 96 9.43 -11.77 -8.22
C HIS A 96 8.20 -12.66 -8.37
N ALA A 97 8.42 -13.98 -8.48
CA ALA A 97 7.34 -14.97 -8.57
C ALA A 97 6.38 -14.93 -7.36
N GLY A 98 6.89 -14.72 -6.15
CA GLY A 98 6.04 -14.63 -4.95
C GLY A 98 5.08 -13.43 -4.97
N ILE A 99 5.51 -12.28 -5.52
CA ILE A 99 4.65 -11.11 -5.70
C ILE A 99 3.56 -11.42 -6.73
N ARG A 100 3.93 -12.08 -7.84
CA ARG A 100 2.97 -12.50 -8.87
C ARG A 100 1.89 -13.41 -8.31
N ASP A 101 2.27 -14.44 -7.57
CA ASP A 101 1.31 -15.38 -6.96
C ASP A 101 0.37 -14.66 -5.98
N MET A 102 0.89 -13.71 -5.21
CA MET A 102 0.09 -12.90 -4.30
C MET A 102 -0.91 -12.01 -5.04
N VAL A 103 -0.50 -11.32 -6.10
CA VAL A 103 -1.40 -10.47 -6.91
C VAL A 103 -2.50 -11.31 -7.53
N LEU A 104 -2.18 -12.47 -8.10
CA LEU A 104 -3.18 -13.37 -8.69
C LEU A 104 -4.18 -13.86 -7.64
N LYS A 105 -3.71 -14.26 -6.44
CA LYS A 105 -4.60 -14.62 -5.33
C LYS A 105 -5.48 -13.46 -4.87
N ALA A 106 -4.95 -12.24 -4.83
CA ALA A 106 -5.70 -11.06 -4.42
C ALA A 106 -6.80 -10.72 -5.45
N LEU A 107 -6.51 -10.82 -6.74
CA LEU A 107 -7.49 -10.64 -7.82
C LEU A 107 -8.63 -11.67 -7.77
N ASP A 108 -8.35 -12.89 -7.27
CA ASP A 108 -9.37 -13.92 -7.05
C ASP A 108 -10.22 -13.67 -5.78
N HIS A 109 -9.80 -12.77 -4.89
CA HIS A 109 -10.45 -12.48 -3.60
C HIS A 109 -11.17 -11.11 -3.60
N SER A 110 -12.50 -11.13 -3.60
CA SER A 110 -13.34 -9.91 -3.69
C SER A 110 -13.19 -8.87 -2.56
N LEU A 111 -12.52 -9.23 -1.46
CA LEU A 111 -12.37 -8.37 -0.28
C LEU A 111 -11.13 -7.47 -0.33
N THR A 112 -10.16 -7.74 -1.21
CA THR A 112 -8.94 -6.95 -1.34
C THR A 112 -8.99 -6.16 -2.63
N GLU A 113 -8.93 -4.84 -2.55
CA GLU A 113 -8.84 -3.97 -3.73
C GLU A 113 -7.42 -4.01 -4.30
N VAL A 114 -7.27 -4.39 -5.56
CA VAL A 114 -5.98 -4.42 -6.25
C VAL A 114 -5.81 -3.13 -7.06
N THR A 115 -4.68 -2.46 -6.87
CA THR A 115 -4.28 -1.28 -7.64
C THR A 115 -2.92 -1.52 -8.28
N LEU A 116 -2.74 -1.18 -9.54
CA LEU A 116 -1.50 -1.44 -10.27
C LEU A 116 -1.00 -0.16 -10.94
N TRP A 117 0.31 -0.01 -11.09
CA TRP A 117 0.91 1.07 -11.88
C TRP A 117 2.09 0.55 -12.71
N GLY A 118 2.46 1.33 -13.72
CA GLY A 118 3.40 0.90 -14.75
C GLY A 118 2.70 0.12 -15.88
N ASP A 119 3.50 -0.25 -16.87
CA ASP A 119 3.04 -0.83 -18.13
C ASP A 119 3.35 -2.33 -18.23
N GLU A 120 3.00 -2.95 -19.36
CA GLU A 120 3.38 -4.34 -19.71
C GLU A 120 2.79 -5.44 -18.80
N TRP A 121 1.51 -5.32 -18.45
CA TRP A 121 0.81 -6.35 -17.68
C TRP A 121 0.48 -7.59 -18.52
N PRO A 122 0.54 -8.81 -17.95
CA PRO A 122 0.04 -10.00 -18.65
C PRO A 122 -1.44 -9.88 -18.97
N LEU A 123 -1.86 -10.45 -20.12
CA LEU A 123 -3.23 -10.38 -20.62
C LEU A 123 -4.31 -10.76 -19.59
N GLY A 124 -4.02 -11.70 -18.68
CA GLY A 124 -4.94 -12.09 -17.61
C GLY A 124 -5.19 -10.96 -16.61
N VAL A 125 -4.13 -10.27 -16.18
CA VAL A 125 -4.20 -9.12 -15.26
C VAL A 125 -4.84 -7.91 -15.95
N ASP A 126 -4.51 -7.69 -17.22
CA ASP A 126 -5.08 -6.59 -18.00
C ASP A 126 -6.59 -6.72 -18.22
N ARG A 127 -7.10 -7.95 -18.36
CA ARG A 127 -8.55 -8.19 -18.46
C ARG A 127 -9.26 -8.07 -17.12
N ALA A 128 -8.57 -8.34 -16.02
CA ALA A 128 -9.11 -8.25 -14.67
C ALA A 128 -9.10 -6.82 -14.11
N THR A 129 -8.39 -5.88 -14.75
CA THR A 129 -8.22 -4.52 -14.24
C THR A 129 -8.54 -3.44 -15.28
N THR A 130 -9.04 -2.31 -14.83
CA THR A 130 -9.41 -1.17 -15.68
C THR A 130 -8.60 0.06 -15.31
N ALA A 131 -8.37 0.98 -16.26
CA ALA A 131 -7.62 2.20 -15.97
C ALA A 131 -8.47 3.13 -15.10
N VAL A 132 -7.86 3.67 -14.04
CA VAL A 132 -8.46 4.60 -13.09
C VAL A 132 -7.62 5.87 -13.06
N HIS A 133 -8.28 7.01 -13.25
CA HIS A 133 -7.66 8.32 -13.17
C HIS A 133 -7.89 8.92 -11.78
N HIS A 134 -6.85 8.94 -10.95
CA HIS A 134 -6.90 9.56 -9.63
C HIS A 134 -6.54 11.04 -9.73
N ARG A 135 -7.47 11.92 -9.37
CA ARG A 135 -7.20 13.36 -9.30
C ARG A 135 -6.56 13.73 -7.97
N LEU A 136 -5.33 14.21 -8.05
CA LEU A 136 -4.55 14.59 -6.88
C LEU A 136 -5.16 15.77 -6.15
N SER A 137 -5.25 15.65 -4.82
CA SER A 137 -5.55 16.80 -3.98
C SER A 137 -4.48 17.89 -4.12
N ALA A 138 -4.82 19.13 -3.73
CA ALA A 138 -3.85 20.22 -3.74
C ALA A 138 -2.64 19.92 -2.85
N ALA A 139 -2.86 19.26 -1.71
CA ALA A 139 -1.80 18.83 -0.80
C ALA A 139 -0.95 17.72 -1.42
N ALA A 140 -1.57 16.68 -2.01
CA ALA A 140 -0.86 15.61 -2.71
C ALA A 140 0.12 16.15 -3.74
N ARG A 141 -0.27 17.14 -4.55
CA ARG A 141 0.62 17.74 -5.54
C ARG A 141 1.85 18.42 -4.93
N VAL A 142 1.68 19.07 -3.78
CA VAL A 142 2.78 19.74 -3.06
C VAL A 142 3.71 18.71 -2.44
N PHE A 143 3.17 17.73 -1.73
CA PHE A 143 3.98 16.70 -1.05
C PHE A 143 4.67 15.76 -2.05
N LYS A 144 3.98 15.35 -3.12
CA LYS A 144 4.60 14.60 -4.23
C LYS A 144 5.79 15.34 -4.83
N ARG A 145 5.70 16.66 -5.03
CA ARG A 145 6.83 17.45 -5.53
C ARG A 145 8.03 17.42 -4.59
N HIS A 146 7.80 17.50 -3.28
CA HIS A 146 8.88 17.42 -2.30
C HIS A 146 9.47 16.00 -2.23
N ALA A 147 8.64 14.97 -2.33
CA ALA A 147 9.08 13.58 -2.38
C ALA A 147 9.95 13.31 -3.63
N LEU A 148 9.53 13.80 -4.80
CA LEU A 148 10.31 13.72 -6.04
C LEU A 148 11.67 14.40 -5.90
N ALA A 149 11.70 15.61 -5.31
CA ALA A 149 12.94 16.32 -5.06
C ALA A 149 13.86 15.56 -4.08
N ALA A 150 13.30 14.95 -3.03
CA ALA A 150 14.06 14.12 -2.10
C ALA A 150 14.59 12.84 -2.76
N ALA A 151 13.87 12.29 -3.75
CA ALA A 151 14.32 11.17 -4.57
C ALA A 151 15.33 11.58 -5.67
N GLY A 152 15.70 12.86 -5.76
CA GLY A 152 16.60 13.38 -6.80
C GLY A 152 15.97 13.44 -8.20
N ILE A 153 14.65 13.34 -8.30
CA ILE A 153 13.91 13.33 -9.57
C ILE A 153 13.40 14.74 -9.88
N SER A 154 13.76 15.24 -11.07
CA SER A 154 13.18 16.46 -11.62
C SER A 154 12.01 16.10 -12.54
N ALA A 155 10.79 16.11 -12.01
CA ALA A 155 9.58 15.83 -12.77
C ALA A 155 8.46 16.83 -12.46
N VAL A 156 7.61 17.09 -13.46
CA VAL A 156 6.39 17.90 -13.28
C VAL A 156 5.31 17.01 -12.64
N VAL A 157 4.63 17.53 -11.62
CA VAL A 157 3.51 16.83 -10.99
C VAL A 157 2.23 17.13 -11.74
N ASP A 158 1.75 16.15 -12.51
CA ASP A 158 0.44 16.18 -13.17
C ASP A 158 -0.69 16.17 -12.10
N PRO A 159 -1.82 16.87 -12.33
CA PRO A 159 -2.99 16.76 -11.46
C PRO A 159 -3.66 15.38 -11.44
N ILE A 160 -3.36 14.49 -12.40
CA ILE A 160 -3.93 13.15 -12.53
C ILE A 160 -2.81 12.10 -12.49
N GLU A 161 -3.00 11.06 -11.68
CA GLU A 161 -2.24 9.81 -11.79
C GLU A 161 -3.12 8.73 -12.42
N THR A 162 -2.57 7.99 -13.37
CA THR A 162 -3.28 6.88 -14.02
C THR A 162 -2.78 5.58 -13.43
N LEU A 163 -3.70 4.84 -12.82
CA LEU A 163 -3.48 3.54 -12.21
C LEU A 163 -4.38 2.50 -12.89
N ARG A 164 -4.25 1.23 -12.54
CA ARG A 164 -5.22 0.19 -12.90
C ARG A 164 -5.85 -0.37 -11.64
N SER A 165 -7.13 -0.71 -11.66
CA SER A 165 -7.80 -1.34 -10.51
C SER A 165 -8.77 -2.44 -10.94
N ASP A 166 -8.92 -3.46 -10.10
CA ASP A 166 -9.90 -4.53 -10.22
C ASP A 166 -11.31 -4.08 -9.82
N ARG A 167 -11.43 -2.96 -9.09
CA ARG A 167 -12.71 -2.33 -8.80
C ARG A 167 -13.05 -1.30 -9.84
N HIS A 168 -14.28 -1.40 -10.34
CA HIS A 168 -14.88 -0.34 -11.14
C HIS A 168 -15.11 0.87 -10.24
N ALA A 169 -14.40 1.97 -10.52
CA ALA A 169 -14.60 3.27 -9.88
C ALA A 169 -16.00 3.83 -10.16
#